data_AF-A0A5C6LR13-F1
#
_entry.id   AF-A0A5C6LR13-F1
#
_cell.length_a   1.000
_cell.length_b   1.000
_cell.length_c   1.000
_cell.angle_alpha   90.00
_cell.angle_beta   90.00
_cell.angle_gamma   90.00
#
_symmetry.space_group_name_H-M   'P 1'
#
loop_
_entity.id
_entity.type
_entity.pdbx_description
1 polymer ?
#
loop_
_entity_poly.entity_id
_entity_poly.type
_entity_poly.pdbx_seq_one_letter_code
_entity_poly.pdbx_strand_id
1 'polypeptide(L)'
;MPDNRFVFLTNQWQNNPSFNRQRGYTPGNEREVETTEPKTIQEFQKDRLRRNSAEFFTKRRSRNESRTIHFDANIDLVKISFYVTFNGDLKRKFFDRYGLSAVEFCQFNKTVTFEIISTVAFQNFLEHIQTIVNSPEGTSYTNRPFNLIALILSFEFVDSRARWVSASLSGSLLTLISSSNPIYIIQKEISLFTKSSVTFQL
;
A
#
# COMPACT_ATOMS: atom_id res chain seq x y z
N MET A 1 29.18 -25.59 4.04
CA MET A 1 28.40 -25.45 2.79
C MET A 1 27.13 -24.71 3.16
N PRO A 2 26.92 -23.45 2.73
CA PRO A 2 25.69 -22.74 3.06
C PRO A 2 24.60 -23.04 2.02
N ASP A 3 23.46 -23.50 2.51
CA ASP A 3 22.27 -23.83 1.72
C ASP A 3 21.70 -22.60 1.02
N ASN A 4 21.68 -22.65 -0.32
CA ASN A 4 20.94 -21.72 -1.15
C ASN A 4 19.43 -21.91 -0.93
N ARG A 5 18.85 -21.12 -0.02
CA ARG A 5 17.39 -21.01 0.11
C ARG A 5 16.86 -20.28 -1.12
N PHE A 6 16.24 -21.01 -2.03
CA PHE A 6 15.63 -20.48 -3.24
C PHE A 6 14.59 -19.39 -2.88
N VAL A 7 14.83 -18.17 -3.35
CA VAL A 7 13.84 -17.08 -3.32
C VAL A 7 12.82 -17.39 -4.41
N PHE A 8 11.66 -17.93 -4.03
CA PHE A 8 10.57 -18.10 -4.97
C PHE A 8 9.99 -16.72 -5.33
N LEU A 9 10.08 -16.35 -6.61
CA LEU A 9 9.35 -15.20 -7.14
C LEU A 9 7.85 -15.54 -7.14
N THR A 10 7.11 -15.00 -6.18
CA THR A 10 5.65 -15.14 -6.05
C THR A 10 4.88 -14.23 -7.00
N ASN A 11 5.41 -13.99 -8.21
CA ASN A 11 4.68 -13.25 -9.23
C ASN A 11 3.48 -14.11 -9.66
N GLN A 12 2.28 -13.69 -9.29
CA GLN A 12 1.08 -14.16 -9.97
C GLN A 12 1.26 -13.87 -11.46
N TRP A 13 0.92 -14.85 -12.30
CA TRP A 13 1.06 -14.78 -13.76
C TRP A 13 0.22 -13.63 -14.31
N GLN A 14 0.78 -12.42 -14.30
CA GLN A 14 0.27 -11.28 -15.05
C GLN A 14 1.03 -11.26 -16.36
N ASN A 15 0.29 -11.17 -17.46
CA ASN A 15 0.83 -10.83 -18.77
C ASN A 15 1.46 -9.42 -18.68
N ASN A 16 2.70 -9.34 -18.18
CA ASN A 16 3.51 -8.15 -18.37
C ASN A 16 3.75 -8.04 -19.88
N PRO A 17 3.52 -6.87 -20.51
CA PRO A 17 3.96 -6.67 -21.88
C PRO A 17 5.45 -6.99 -21.95
N SER A 18 5.82 -7.84 -22.91
CA SER A 18 7.17 -8.35 -23.09
C SER A 18 8.20 -7.21 -23.08
N PHE A 19 9.35 -7.45 -22.46
CA PHE A 19 10.49 -6.56 -22.56
C PHE A 19 10.87 -6.43 -24.05
N ASN A 20 10.65 -5.27 -24.66
CA ASN A 20 11.15 -4.97 -25.99
C ASN A 20 12.68 -4.84 -25.91
N ARG A 21 13.38 -5.98 -26.04
CA ARG A 21 14.84 -6.00 -26.25
C ARG A 21 15.13 -5.52 -27.67
N GLN A 22 15.18 -4.21 -27.88
CA GLN A 22 15.89 -3.66 -29.05
C GLN A 22 17.39 -3.58 -28.72
N ARG A 23 18.16 -4.58 -29.19
CA ARG A 23 19.60 -4.40 -29.40
C ARG A 23 19.77 -3.83 -30.80
N GLY A 24 20.03 -2.54 -30.90
CA GLY A 24 20.28 -1.87 -32.17
C GLY A 24 19.75 -0.45 -32.16
N TYR A 25 20.60 0.50 -32.53
CA TYR A 25 20.25 1.90 -32.70
C TYR A 25 19.40 2.06 -33.97
N THR A 26 18.13 2.44 -33.81
CA THR A 26 17.28 2.87 -34.91
C THR A 26 16.94 4.34 -34.69
N PRO A 27 17.39 5.30 -35.53
CA PRO A 27 16.96 6.67 -35.43
C PRO A 27 15.61 6.77 -36.17
N GLY A 28 14.54 6.54 -35.45
CA GLY A 28 13.18 6.70 -35.96
C GLY A 28 12.28 7.05 -34.79
N ASN A 29 11.57 8.17 -34.89
CA ASN A 29 10.59 8.63 -33.93
C ASN A 29 9.42 7.64 -33.82
N GLU A 30 9.62 6.51 -33.15
CA GLU A 30 8.54 5.69 -32.63
C GLU A 30 8.10 6.35 -31.33
N ARG A 31 7.29 7.41 -31.46
CA ARG A 31 6.36 7.75 -30.39
C ARG A 31 5.54 6.50 -30.16
N GLU A 32 5.73 5.84 -29.03
CA GLU A 32 4.83 4.80 -28.55
C GLU A 32 3.40 5.34 -28.70
N VAL A 33 2.68 4.82 -29.69
CA VAL A 33 1.25 5.09 -29.82
C VAL A 33 0.64 4.31 -28.66
N GLU A 34 0.46 4.97 -27.51
CA GLU A 34 -0.45 4.50 -26.46
C GLU A 34 -1.75 4.15 -27.18
N THR A 35 -2.09 2.87 -27.20
CA THR A 35 -3.33 2.37 -27.80
C THR A 35 -4.50 3.20 -27.26
N THR A 36 -5.22 3.83 -28.19
CA THR A 36 -6.39 4.69 -27.96
C THR A 36 -7.62 3.91 -27.48
N GLU A 37 -7.42 2.82 -26.75
CA GLU A 37 -8.53 2.15 -26.08
C GLU A 37 -8.89 2.96 -24.83
N PRO A 38 -10.19 3.24 -24.61
CA PRO A 38 -10.61 3.97 -23.44
C PRO A 38 -10.20 3.15 -22.20
N LYS A 39 -9.37 3.77 -21.36
CA LYS A 39 -9.01 3.29 -20.03
C LYS A 39 -10.30 3.19 -19.19
N THR A 40 -10.90 1.99 -19.14
CA THR A 40 -12.16 1.69 -18.45
C THR A 40 -11.95 0.77 -17.26
N ILE A 41 -12.85 0.88 -16.28
CA ILE A 41 -12.86 0.01 -15.10
C ILE A 41 -13.73 -1.21 -15.40
N GLN A 42 -13.11 -2.38 -15.30
CA GLN A 42 -13.78 -3.68 -15.50
C GLN A 42 -14.55 -4.08 -14.23
N GLU A 43 -15.65 -4.81 -14.38
CA GLU A 43 -16.53 -5.15 -13.25
C GLU A 43 -15.83 -5.98 -12.16
N PHE A 44 -14.96 -6.93 -12.56
CA PHE A 44 -14.18 -7.73 -11.61
C PHE A 44 -13.25 -6.89 -10.72
N GLN A 45 -12.83 -5.71 -11.19
CA GLN A 45 -12.00 -4.79 -10.40
C GLN A 45 -12.84 -4.12 -9.31
N LYS A 46 -14.10 -3.77 -9.62
CA LYS A 46 -15.03 -3.20 -8.63
C LYS A 46 -15.35 -4.21 -7.53
N ASP A 47 -15.63 -5.46 -7.89
CA ASP A 47 -15.91 -6.51 -6.90
C ASP A 47 -14.72 -6.77 -5.98
N ARG A 48 -13.50 -6.68 -6.52
CA ARG A 48 -12.27 -6.78 -5.73
C ARG A 48 -12.13 -5.60 -4.79
N LEU A 49 -12.30 -4.37 -5.27
CA LEU A 49 -12.24 -3.17 -4.44
C LEU A 49 -13.31 -3.19 -3.33
N ARG A 50 -14.51 -3.69 -3.63
CA ARG A 50 -15.60 -3.86 -2.66
C ARG A 50 -15.19 -4.83 -1.54
N ARG A 51 -14.63 -5.99 -1.89
CA ARG A 51 -14.12 -6.97 -0.91
C ARG A 51 -12.98 -6.40 -0.07
N ASN A 52 -12.00 -5.77 -0.71
CA ASN A 52 -10.87 -5.15 -0.02
C ASN A 52 -11.32 -4.07 0.97
N SER A 53 -12.31 -3.25 0.58
CA SER A 53 -12.88 -2.21 1.44
C SER A 53 -13.54 -2.82 2.69
N ALA A 54 -14.40 -3.82 2.51
CA ALA A 54 -15.03 -4.51 3.62
C ALA A 54 -14.01 -5.16 4.58
N GLU A 55 -12.99 -5.82 4.02
CA GLU A 55 -11.92 -6.45 4.80
C GLU A 55 -11.07 -5.42 5.55
N PHE A 56 -10.74 -4.30 4.91
CA PHE A 56 -10.00 -3.20 5.51
C PHE A 56 -10.71 -2.66 6.76
N PHE A 57 -12.01 -2.36 6.68
CA PHE A 57 -12.76 -1.86 7.83
C PHE A 57 -12.89 -2.90 8.94
N THR A 58 -13.10 -4.17 8.57
CA THR A 58 -13.18 -5.27 9.54
C THR A 58 -11.87 -5.41 10.32
N LYS A 59 -10.73 -5.46 9.62
CA LYS A 59 -9.40 -5.56 10.23
C LYS A 59 -9.07 -4.34 11.08
N ARG A 60 -9.38 -3.13 10.60
CA ARG A 60 -9.17 -1.88 11.34
C ARG A 60 -9.97 -1.84 12.63
N ARG A 61 -11.26 -2.20 12.56
CA ARG A 61 -12.15 -2.29 13.73
C ARG A 61 -11.64 -3.31 14.75
N SER A 62 -11.31 -4.52 14.31
CA SER A 62 -10.77 -5.57 15.17
C SER A 62 -9.47 -5.14 15.87
N ARG A 63 -8.57 -4.42 15.17
CA ARG A 63 -7.35 -3.86 15.79
C ARG A 63 -7.69 -2.80 16.84
N ASN A 64 -8.65 -1.92 16.57
CA ASN A 64 -9.05 -0.90 17.53
C ASN A 64 -9.68 -1.50 18.78
N GLU A 65 -10.49 -2.55 18.64
CA GLU A 65 -11.14 -3.26 19.75
C GLU A 65 -10.16 -4.11 20.57
N SER A 66 -9.13 -4.67 19.93
CA SER A 66 -8.10 -5.51 20.59
C SER A 66 -6.89 -4.74 21.13
N ARG A 67 -6.88 -3.40 21.02
CA ARG A 67 -5.77 -2.58 21.56
C ARG A 67 -5.81 -2.56 23.08
N THR A 68 -4.75 -3.06 23.69
CA THR A 68 -4.51 -2.97 25.14
C THR A 68 -3.79 -1.70 25.55
N ILE A 69 -3.00 -1.10 24.66
CA ILE A 69 -2.30 0.16 24.89
C ILE A 69 -3.04 1.27 24.14
N HIS A 70 -3.50 2.28 24.87
CA HIS A 70 -4.18 3.44 24.32
C HIS A 70 -3.20 4.59 24.10
N PHE A 71 -3.22 5.12 22.88
CA PHE A 71 -2.55 6.37 22.50
C PHE A 71 -3.61 7.33 21.99
N ASP A 72 -3.43 8.63 22.23
CA ASP A 72 -4.32 9.69 21.75
C ASP A 72 -4.46 9.70 20.22
N ALA A 73 -3.40 9.26 19.54
CA ALA A 73 -3.40 9.06 18.10
C ALA A 73 -2.63 7.79 17.72
N ASN A 74 -3.10 7.11 16.67
CA ASN A 74 -2.59 5.82 16.23
C ASN A 74 -2.04 5.89 14.81
N ILE A 75 -0.92 5.21 14.57
CA ILE A 75 -0.35 5.05 13.24
C ILE A 75 -0.99 3.85 12.56
N ASP A 76 -1.82 4.16 11.56
CA ASP A 76 -2.44 3.18 10.68
C ASP A 76 -1.64 3.06 9.39
N LEU A 77 -1.43 1.81 8.96
CA LEU A 77 -0.71 1.49 7.73
C LEU A 77 -1.67 0.79 6.77
N VAL A 78 -1.56 1.11 5.50
CA VAL A 78 -2.29 0.47 4.40
C VAL A 78 -1.29 -0.04 3.38
N LYS A 79 -1.45 -1.28 2.96
CA LYS A 79 -0.64 -1.87 1.90
C LYS A 79 -1.45 -1.90 0.63
N ILE A 80 -0.89 -1.38 -0.45
CA ILE A 80 -1.56 -1.24 -1.74
C ILE A 80 -0.72 -1.90 -2.82
N SER A 81 -1.33 -2.79 -3.59
CA SER A 81 -0.77 -3.39 -4.79
C SER A 81 -1.34 -2.69 -6.02
N PHE A 82 -0.50 -2.44 -7.02
CA PHE A 82 -0.79 -1.66 -8.21
C PHE A 82 -0.68 -2.53 -9.47
N TYR A 83 -1.46 -2.20 -10.49
CA TYR A 83 -1.30 -2.80 -11.83
C TYR A 83 -0.01 -2.34 -12.52
N VAL A 84 0.47 -1.15 -12.16
CA VAL A 84 1.66 -0.51 -12.71
C VAL A 84 2.76 -0.39 -11.66
N THR A 85 4.01 -0.19 -12.10
CA THR A 85 5.13 0.10 -11.19
C THR A 85 4.92 1.45 -10.51
N PHE A 86 4.98 1.47 -9.18
CA PHE A 86 4.82 2.68 -8.40
C PHE A 86 6.09 3.54 -8.47
N ASN A 87 5.99 4.70 -9.13
CA ASN A 87 7.10 5.61 -9.40
C ASN A 87 7.02 6.88 -8.54
N GLY A 88 8.00 7.78 -8.69
CA GLY A 88 8.08 9.02 -7.92
C GLY A 88 6.89 9.98 -8.13
N ASP A 89 6.31 10.01 -9.33
CA ASP A 89 5.13 10.83 -9.61
C ASP A 89 3.88 10.28 -8.91
N LEU A 90 3.68 8.96 -8.94
CA LEU A 90 2.62 8.30 -8.16
C LEU A 90 2.82 8.51 -6.66
N LYS A 91 4.05 8.45 -6.16
CA LYS A 91 4.37 8.75 -4.75
C LYS A 91 3.87 10.13 -4.35
N ARG A 92 4.20 11.17 -5.12
CA ARG A 92 3.74 12.54 -4.86
C ARG A 92 2.22 12.64 -4.94
N LYS A 93 1.60 12.12 -5.99
CA LYS A 93 0.15 12.18 -6.19
C LYS A 93 -0.64 11.49 -5.09
N PHE A 94 -0.18 10.34 -4.60
CA PHE A 94 -0.83 9.62 -3.49
C PHE A 94 -0.65 10.35 -2.15
N PHE A 95 0.51 10.95 -1.92
CA PHE A 95 0.73 11.79 -0.74
C PHE A 95 -0.20 13.01 -0.75
N ASP A 96 -0.18 13.80 -1.83
CA ASP A 96 -0.94 15.05 -1.93
C ASP A 96 -2.46 14.82 -1.88
N ARG A 97 -2.95 13.78 -2.56
CA ARG A 97 -4.40 13.54 -2.69
C ARG A 97 -5.00 12.75 -1.53
N TYR A 98 -4.25 11.80 -0.98
CA TYR A 98 -4.77 10.83 -0.04
C TYR A 98 -4.08 10.83 1.33
N GLY A 99 -3.08 11.69 1.53
CA GLY A 99 -2.31 11.72 2.78
C GLY A 99 -1.54 10.43 3.04
N LEU A 100 -1.15 9.72 1.98
CA LEU A 100 -0.46 8.44 2.04
C LEU A 100 1.04 8.61 1.80
N SER A 101 1.83 8.41 2.86
CA SER A 101 3.30 8.45 2.80
C SER A 101 3.84 7.05 2.56
N ALA A 102 4.58 6.85 1.47
CA ALA A 102 5.15 5.54 1.14
C ALA A 102 6.33 5.22 2.05
N VAL A 103 6.31 4.03 2.67
CA VAL A 103 7.30 3.62 3.68
C VAL A 103 8.10 2.39 3.27
N GLU A 104 7.48 1.46 2.56
CA GLU A 104 8.13 0.22 2.11
C GLU A 104 7.69 -0.12 0.68
N PHE A 105 8.62 -0.60 -0.14
CA PHE A 105 8.38 -1.00 -1.51
C PHE A 105 8.76 -2.47 -1.70
N CYS A 106 7.86 -3.24 -2.28
CA CYS A 106 8.02 -4.68 -2.53
C CYS A 106 7.55 -5.03 -3.94
N GLN A 107 7.93 -6.22 -4.43
CA GLN A 107 7.51 -6.77 -5.72
C GLN A 107 7.79 -5.80 -6.89
N PHE A 108 9.05 -5.36 -7.03
CA PHE A 108 9.46 -4.39 -8.05
C PHE A 108 8.64 -3.09 -8.01
N ASN A 109 8.39 -2.61 -6.78
CA ASN A 109 7.58 -1.41 -6.50
C ASN A 109 6.14 -1.51 -7.01
N LYS A 110 5.61 -2.70 -7.28
CA LYS A 110 4.17 -2.89 -7.56
C LYS A 110 3.34 -3.01 -6.28
N THR A 111 3.97 -3.25 -5.13
CA THR A 111 3.28 -3.24 -3.84
C THR A 111 3.99 -2.29 -2.90
N VAL A 112 3.25 -1.39 -2.29
CA VAL A 112 3.78 -0.33 -1.42
C VAL A 112 3.00 -0.30 -0.12
N THR A 113 3.72 -0.28 0.99
CA THR A 113 3.15 -0.04 2.31
C THR A 113 3.18 1.47 2.57
N PHE A 114 2.02 2.03 2.88
CA PHE A 114 1.85 3.44 3.19
C PHE A 114 1.47 3.65 4.64
N GLU A 115 1.95 4.77 5.17
CA GLU A 115 1.49 5.36 6.41
C GLU A 115 0.40 6.39 6.12
N ILE A 116 -0.68 6.32 6.88
CA ILE A 116 -1.76 7.31 6.83
C ILE A 116 -1.35 8.51 7.68
N ILE A 117 -0.97 9.61 7.03
CA ILE A 117 -0.52 10.84 7.69
C ILE A 117 -1.69 11.77 7.99
N SER A 118 -2.67 11.84 7.10
CA SER A 118 -3.85 12.68 7.26
C SER A 118 -5.12 11.84 7.13
N THR A 119 -5.85 11.69 8.23
CA THR A 119 -7.14 10.98 8.25
C THR A 119 -8.17 11.67 7.37
N VAL A 120 -8.13 13.01 7.29
CA VAL A 120 -9.01 13.82 6.43
C VAL A 120 -8.72 13.54 4.96
N ALA A 121 -7.45 13.58 4.54
CA ALA A 121 -7.10 13.29 3.15
C ALA A 121 -7.34 11.81 2.79
N PHE A 122 -7.15 10.90 3.76
CA PHE A 122 -7.43 9.49 3.57
C PHE A 122 -8.94 9.20 3.39
N GLN A 123 -9.83 10.06 3.90
CA GLN A 123 -11.25 9.92 3.61
C GLN A 123 -11.54 10.04 2.10
N ASN A 124 -10.83 10.92 1.39
CA ASN A 124 -10.94 11.04 -0.07
C ASN A 124 -10.57 9.74 -0.79
N PHE A 125 -9.61 8.96 -0.25
CA PHE A 125 -9.24 7.66 -0.80
C PHE A 125 -10.42 6.68 -0.73
N LEU A 126 -11.09 6.63 0.43
CA LEU A 126 -12.26 5.79 0.65
C LEU A 126 -13.45 6.22 -0.22
N GLU A 127 -13.69 7.53 -0.34
CA GLU A 127 -14.74 8.09 -1.21
C GLU A 127 -14.52 7.78 -2.68
N HIS A 128 -13.28 7.89 -3.17
CA HIS A 128 -12.95 7.51 -4.55
C HIS A 128 -13.11 6.01 -4.79
N ILE A 129 -12.79 5.15 -3.82
CA ILE A 129 -13.09 3.71 -3.90
C ILE A 129 -14.60 3.49 -4.02
N GLN A 130 -15.40 4.11 -3.15
CA GLN A 130 -16.86 3.99 -3.21
C GLN A 130 -17.42 4.49 -4.55
N THR A 131 -16.89 5.60 -5.06
CA THR A 131 -17.27 6.15 -6.37
C THR A 131 -17.04 5.14 -7.48
N ILE A 132 -15.89 4.45 -7.49
CA ILE A 132 -15.60 3.41 -8.49
C ILE A 132 -16.53 2.21 -8.32
N VAL A 133 -16.70 1.72 -7.09
CA VAL A 133 -17.53 0.55 -6.79
C VAL A 133 -19.00 0.77 -7.19
N ASN A 134 -19.47 2.01 -7.12
CA ASN A 134 -20.85 2.39 -7.45
C ASN A 134 -21.03 2.93 -8.88
N SER A 135 -19.95 3.08 -9.64
CA SER A 135 -20.00 3.57 -11.02
C SER A 135 -20.60 2.54 -12.00
N PRO A 136 -21.21 2.96 -13.12
CA PRO A 136 -21.66 2.07 -14.19
C PRO A 136 -20.53 1.21 -14.77
N GLU A 137 -20.88 0.06 -15.37
CA GLU A 137 -19.92 -0.77 -16.10
C GLU A 137 -19.29 0.00 -17.26
N GLY A 138 -17.99 -0.23 -17.51
CA GLY A 138 -17.26 0.45 -18.58
C GLY A 138 -16.98 1.93 -18.31
N THR A 139 -17.16 2.42 -17.07
CA THR A 139 -16.83 3.80 -16.72
C THR A 139 -15.35 4.09 -17.02
N SER A 140 -15.09 5.09 -17.87
CA SER A 140 -13.73 5.56 -18.13
C SER A 140 -13.19 6.35 -16.94
N TYR A 141 -11.95 6.08 -16.57
CA TYR A 141 -11.25 6.76 -15.49
C TYR A 141 -10.28 7.85 -15.98
N THR A 142 -10.24 8.12 -17.28
CA THR A 142 -9.39 9.19 -17.86
C THR A 142 -9.85 10.56 -17.37
N ASN A 143 -8.92 11.38 -16.86
CA ASN A 143 -9.17 12.72 -16.31
C ASN A 143 -10.22 12.77 -15.19
N ARG A 144 -10.52 11.64 -14.55
CA ARG A 144 -11.43 11.57 -13.40
C ARG A 144 -10.68 11.76 -12.08
N PRO A 145 -11.32 12.29 -11.03
CA PRO A 145 -10.68 12.47 -9.71
C PRO A 145 -10.24 11.13 -9.08
N PHE A 146 -10.93 10.04 -9.40
CA PHE A 146 -10.62 8.68 -8.94
C PHE A 146 -9.63 7.92 -9.85
N ASN A 147 -9.02 8.57 -10.84
CA ASN A 147 -8.11 7.92 -11.81
C ASN A 147 -6.97 7.13 -11.16
N LEU A 148 -6.44 7.62 -10.04
CA LEU A 148 -5.37 6.95 -9.29
C LEU A 148 -5.83 5.65 -8.64
N ILE A 149 -7.10 5.56 -8.22
CA ILE A 149 -7.64 4.34 -7.62
C ILE A 149 -7.82 3.24 -8.68
N ALA A 150 -8.09 3.60 -9.92
CA ALA A 150 -8.16 2.63 -11.02
C ALA A 150 -6.81 1.93 -11.29
N LEU A 151 -5.69 2.48 -10.81
CA LEU A 151 -4.37 1.84 -10.90
C LEU A 151 -4.15 0.78 -9.81
N ILE A 152 -5.05 0.67 -8.83
CA ILE A 152 -4.92 -0.23 -7.69
C ILE A 152 -5.46 -1.62 -8.05
N LEU A 153 -4.60 -2.62 -7.88
CA LEU A 153 -4.95 -4.04 -7.96
C LEU A 153 -5.68 -4.49 -6.70
N SER A 154 -5.13 -4.17 -5.53
CA SER A 154 -5.72 -4.51 -4.24
C SER A 154 -5.16 -3.65 -3.12
N PHE A 155 -5.87 -3.57 -2.00
CA PHE A 155 -5.35 -2.93 -0.80
C PHE A 155 -5.81 -3.66 0.44
N GLU A 156 -5.02 -3.59 1.50
CA GLU A 156 -5.31 -4.23 2.78
C GLU A 156 -4.83 -3.36 3.96
N PHE A 157 -5.55 -3.45 5.08
CA PHE A 157 -5.10 -2.87 6.33
C PHE A 157 -3.97 -3.74 6.90
N VAL A 158 -2.86 -3.11 7.29
CA VAL A 158 -1.76 -3.83 7.96
C VAL A 158 -2.12 -3.98 9.43
N ASP A 159 -2.71 -5.14 9.75
CA ASP A 159 -3.02 -5.52 11.11
C ASP A 159 -1.74 -5.86 11.90
N SER A 160 -1.89 -6.14 13.20
CA SER A 160 -0.76 -6.52 14.04
C SER A 160 -0.03 -7.69 13.41
N ARG A 161 -0.73 -8.81 13.11
CA ARG A 161 -0.17 -10.07 12.58
C ARG A 161 0.62 -9.90 11.30
N ALA A 162 0.16 -9.09 10.35
CA ALA A 162 0.88 -8.79 9.11
C ALA A 162 2.27 -8.18 9.35
N ARG A 163 2.47 -7.47 10.47
CA ARG A 163 3.81 -7.00 10.89
C ARG A 163 4.69 -8.12 11.46
N TRP A 164 4.11 -9.20 11.99
CA TRP A 164 4.85 -10.33 12.63
C TRP A 164 5.22 -11.45 11.65
N VAL A 165 4.70 -11.49 10.42
CA VAL A 165 4.97 -12.61 9.48
C VAL A 165 6.44 -12.69 9.07
N SER A 166 7.27 -11.68 9.33
CA SER A 166 8.74 -11.77 9.16
C SER A 166 9.47 -12.47 10.34
N ALA A 167 8.75 -12.94 11.37
CA ALA A 167 9.35 -13.44 12.62
C ALA A 167 9.44 -14.97 12.75
N SER A 168 9.07 -15.76 11.74
CA SER A 168 8.96 -17.23 11.91
C SER A 168 10.27 -18.02 11.74
N LEU A 169 11.44 -17.37 11.68
CA LEU A 169 12.74 -18.05 11.68
C LEU A 169 13.71 -17.30 12.61
N SER A 170 13.74 -17.73 13.87
CA SER A 170 14.83 -17.53 14.83
C SER A 170 15.40 -16.11 14.90
N GLY A 171 14.66 -15.21 15.53
CA GLY A 171 15.09 -13.86 15.87
C GLY A 171 13.98 -12.84 15.67
N SER A 172 13.64 -12.07 16.70
CA SER A 172 12.73 -10.93 16.57
C SER A 172 13.49 -9.78 15.90
N LEU A 173 13.38 -9.67 14.58
CA LEU A 173 13.84 -8.47 13.88
C LEU A 173 12.78 -7.38 14.11
N LEU A 174 13.07 -6.47 15.04
CA LEU A 174 12.30 -5.27 15.26
C LEU A 174 12.55 -4.34 14.08
N THR A 175 11.75 -4.48 13.01
CA THR A 175 11.81 -3.56 11.87
C THR A 175 11.26 -2.22 12.35
N LEU A 176 12.16 -1.32 12.76
CA LEU A 176 11.83 0.07 13.02
C LEU A 176 11.53 0.73 11.68
N ILE A 177 10.26 0.68 11.29
CA ILE A 177 9.75 1.41 10.16
C ILE A 177 9.99 2.90 10.45
N SER A 178 10.78 3.58 9.61
CA SER A 178 10.93 5.02 9.69
C SER A 178 9.58 5.67 9.41
N SER A 179 8.93 6.17 10.45
CA SER A 179 7.65 6.86 10.33
C SER A 179 7.89 8.31 9.95
N SER A 180 7.06 8.79 9.04
CA SER A 180 6.97 10.21 8.67
C SER A 180 5.90 10.94 9.48
N ASN A 181 5.14 10.22 10.30
CA ASN A 181 4.08 10.77 11.13
C ASN A 181 4.66 11.39 12.42
N PRO A 182 4.35 12.65 12.75
CA PRO A 182 4.83 13.28 13.98
C PRO A 182 4.39 12.53 15.26
N ILE A 183 3.28 11.79 15.20
CA ILE A 183 2.78 10.94 16.30
C ILE A 183 3.82 9.89 16.70
N TYR A 184 4.70 9.47 15.80
CA TYR A 184 5.76 8.51 16.09
C TYR A 184 6.67 8.97 17.23
N ILE A 185 7.00 10.26 17.28
CA ILE A 185 7.88 10.81 18.34
C ILE A 185 7.20 10.66 19.70
N ILE A 186 5.92 11.03 19.78
CA ILE A 186 5.09 10.92 20.99
C ILE A 186 4.98 9.46 21.43
N GLN A 187 4.67 8.55 20.50
CA GLN A 187 4.57 7.11 20.82
C GLN A 187 5.90 6.52 21.27
N LYS A 188 7.02 6.93 20.65
CA LYS A 188 8.37 6.50 21.03
C LYS A 188 8.73 6.96 22.43
N GLU A 189 8.47 8.23 22.77
CA GLU A 189 8.73 8.77 24.11
C GLU A 189 7.91 8.02 25.17
N ILE A 190 6.61 7.87 24.99
CA ILE A 190 5.73 7.14 25.92
C ILE A 190 6.21 5.69 26.11
N SER A 191 6.63 5.03 25.03
CA SER A 191 7.13 3.64 25.06
C SER A 191 8.47 3.49 25.79
N LEU A 192 9.32 4.52 25.73
CA LEU A 192 10.59 4.56 26.47
C LEU A 192 10.34 4.82 27.97
N PHE A 193 9.43 5.73 28.31
CA PHE A 193 9.05 6.01 29.69
C PHE A 193 8.39 4.83 30.39
N THR A 194 7.52 4.08 29.70
CA THR A 194 6.92 2.87 30.28
C THR A 194 7.95 1.75 30.53
N LYS A 195 9.01 1.66 29.73
CA LYS A 195 10.10 0.71 29.99
C LYS A 195 10.97 1.10 31.20
N SER A 196 11.22 2.39 31.42
CA SER A 196 11.96 2.83 32.62
C SER A 196 11.22 2.57 33.93
N SER A 197 9.87 2.61 33.92
CA SER A 197 9.07 2.38 35.14
C SER A 197 8.91 0.90 35.52
N VAL A 198 9.23 -0.03 34.63
CA VAL A 198 9.15 -1.49 34.91
C VAL A 198 10.48 -2.05 35.45
N THR A 199 11.53 -1.21 35.55
CA THR A 199 12.86 -1.65 35.97
C THR A 199 13.23 -1.08 37.34
N PHE A 200 12.46 -1.32 38.39
CA PHE A 200 12.93 -1.25 39.79
C PHE A 200 11.86 -1.82 40.74
N GLN A 201 11.81 -3.14 40.88
CA GLN A 201 11.50 -3.82 42.14
C GLN A 201 12.28 -5.15 42.14
N LEU A 202 13.46 -5.11 42.77
CA LEU A 202 14.12 -6.29 43.37
C LEU A 202 13.73 -6.30 44.85
#